data_AF-A0A852VCT7-F1
#
_entry.id   AF-A0A852VCT7-F1
#
_cell.length_a   1.000
_cell.length_b   1.000
_cell.length_c   1.000
_cell.angle_alpha   90.00
_cell.angle_beta   90.00
_cell.angle_gamma   90.00
#
_symmetry.space_group_name_H-M   'P 1'
#
loop_
_entity.id
_entity.type
_entity.pdbx_description
1 polymer ?
#
loop_
_entity_poly.entity_id
_entity_poly.type
_entity_poly.pdbx_seq_one_letter_code
_entity_poly.pdbx_strand_id
1 'polypeptide(L)'
;MKLTSALLPALLLSSALAFAADWHHGKLMDTEKIEVPTGSTTTYNTDAKARNGRYSENTTAHSTDDTDTYQVFTIQTPTKTYVVRQKLNFPWSKPANIALGEDVKFMVQGNKMTILDDDQKQQKATVVKASVTQTQ
;
A
#
# COMPACT_ATOMS: atom_id res chain seq x y z
N MET A 1 44.29 44.93 -37.52
CA MET A 1 43.93 44.06 -36.38
C MET A 1 42.55 44.47 -35.89
N LYS A 2 41.51 43.64 -36.14
CA LYS A 2 40.22 43.69 -35.44
C LYS A 2 39.82 42.25 -35.19
N LEU A 3 39.91 41.82 -33.94
CA LEU A 3 39.37 40.56 -33.43
C LEU A 3 37.99 40.88 -32.89
N THR A 4 36.96 40.23 -33.42
CA THR A 4 35.65 40.19 -32.76
C THR A 4 35.16 38.75 -32.76
N SER A 5 35.06 38.26 -31.53
CA SER A 5 34.80 36.89 -31.10
C SER A 5 33.50 36.32 -31.66
N ALA A 6 33.58 35.09 -32.17
CA ALA A 6 32.42 34.23 -32.38
C ALA A 6 32.06 33.55 -31.04
N LEU A 7 30.89 33.87 -30.52
CA LEU A 7 30.32 33.25 -29.32
C LEU A 7 29.57 31.98 -29.74
N LEU A 8 30.11 30.79 -29.45
CA LEU A 8 29.38 29.52 -29.58
C LEU A 8 28.47 29.31 -28.36
N PRO A 9 27.17 28.99 -28.52
CA PRO A 9 26.36 28.53 -27.42
C PRO A 9 26.64 27.05 -27.15
N ALA A 10 27.26 26.76 -26.00
CA ALA A 10 27.39 25.40 -25.48
C ALA A 10 26.00 24.90 -25.03
N LEU A 11 25.40 23.99 -25.80
CA LEU A 11 24.25 23.21 -25.34
C LEU A 11 24.72 22.24 -24.24
N LEU A 12 24.41 22.59 -22.99
CA LEU A 12 24.50 21.67 -21.86
C LEU A 12 23.36 20.66 -21.96
N LEU A 13 23.65 19.46 -22.46
CA LEU A 13 22.77 18.31 -22.36
C LEU A 13 22.78 17.84 -20.90
N SER A 14 21.86 18.36 -20.08
CA SER A 14 21.61 17.83 -18.74
C SER A 14 20.99 16.45 -18.88
N SER A 15 21.80 15.39 -18.77
CA SER A 15 21.35 14.02 -18.62
C SER A 15 20.69 13.87 -17.25
N ALA A 16 19.38 14.14 -17.17
CA ALA A 16 18.58 13.68 -16.07
C ALA A 16 18.62 12.14 -16.09
N LEU A 17 19.38 11.55 -15.16
CA LEU A 17 19.25 10.14 -14.79
C LEU A 17 17.84 9.96 -14.19
N ALA A 18 16.85 9.80 -15.06
CA ALA A 18 15.59 9.20 -14.67
C ALA A 18 15.94 7.78 -14.23
N PHE A 19 15.85 7.50 -12.93
CA PHE A 19 15.85 6.14 -12.43
C PHE A 19 14.66 5.45 -13.10
N ALA A 20 14.93 4.70 -14.17
CA ALA A 20 13.93 3.93 -14.85
C ALA A 20 13.36 2.95 -13.81
N ALA A 21 12.08 3.11 -13.49
CA ALA A 21 11.39 2.16 -12.66
C ALA A 21 11.47 0.78 -13.32
N ASP A 22 12.06 -0.19 -12.63
CA ASP A 22 12.17 -1.56 -13.12
C ASP A 22 10.79 -2.22 -13.01
N TRP A 23 10.04 -2.14 -14.11
CA TRP A 23 8.70 -2.69 -14.21
C TRP A 23 8.76 -4.16 -14.61
N HIS A 24 8.17 -4.99 -13.79
CA HIS A 24 7.96 -6.41 -14.01
C HIS A 24 6.52 -6.71 -14.41
N HIS A 25 6.32 -7.90 -14.97
CA HIS A 25 5.02 -8.45 -15.30
C HIS A 25 4.87 -9.83 -14.65
N GLY A 26 3.66 -10.15 -14.22
CA GLY A 26 3.29 -11.45 -13.68
C GLY A 26 1.80 -11.64 -13.75
N LYS A 27 1.29 -12.79 -13.35
CA LYS A 27 -0.13 -13.12 -13.37
C LYS A 27 -0.71 -13.06 -11.97
N LEU A 28 -1.88 -12.44 -11.81
CA LEU A 28 -2.60 -12.51 -10.54
C LEU A 28 -3.22 -13.91 -10.40
N MET A 29 -2.76 -14.68 -9.43
CA MET A 29 -3.22 -16.06 -9.22
C MET A 29 -4.32 -16.15 -8.18
N ASP A 30 -4.28 -15.28 -7.17
CA ASP A 30 -5.23 -15.31 -6.07
C ASP A 30 -5.37 -13.92 -5.42
N THR A 31 -6.53 -13.69 -4.82
CA THR A 31 -6.86 -12.45 -4.11
C THR A 31 -7.76 -12.75 -2.92
N GLU A 32 -7.34 -12.32 -1.73
CA GLU A 32 -8.05 -12.59 -0.48
C GLU A 32 -8.13 -11.33 0.38
N LYS A 33 -9.31 -11.04 0.92
CA LYS A 33 -9.47 -9.97 1.91
C LYS A 33 -9.34 -10.55 3.30
N ILE A 34 -8.45 -9.98 4.10
CA ILE A 34 -8.20 -10.40 5.49
C ILE A 34 -8.36 -9.23 6.46
N GLU A 35 -8.74 -9.55 7.69
CA GLU A 35 -8.76 -8.61 8.80
C GLU A 35 -7.76 -9.08 9.86
N VAL A 36 -6.93 -8.16 10.34
CA VAL A 36 -5.89 -8.43 11.33
C VAL A 36 -6.19 -7.58 12.56
N PRO A 37 -6.50 -8.21 13.72
CA PRO A 37 -6.67 -7.47 14.97
C PRO A 37 -5.39 -6.71 15.32
N THR A 38 -5.53 -5.43 15.64
CA THR A 38 -4.43 -4.53 16.01
C THR A 38 -4.50 -4.08 17.46
N GLY A 39 -5.64 -4.28 18.12
CA GLY A 39 -5.82 -3.96 19.54
C GLY A 39 -7.29 -3.75 19.87
N SER A 40 -7.54 -2.98 20.91
CA SER A 40 -8.87 -2.50 21.23
C SER A 40 -8.80 -1.10 21.84
N THR A 41 -9.82 -0.30 21.56
CA THR A 41 -10.01 1.01 22.13
C THR A 41 -11.11 0.94 23.18
N THR A 42 -10.75 1.24 24.44
CA THR A 42 -11.73 1.35 25.53
C THR A 42 -12.08 2.81 25.79
N THR A 43 -13.37 3.13 25.68
CA THR A 43 -13.94 4.44 26.03
C THR A 43 -14.65 4.35 27.37
N TYR A 44 -14.33 5.27 28.27
CA TYR A 44 -14.98 5.42 29.57
C TYR A 44 -15.90 6.63 29.55
N ASN A 45 -17.17 6.43 29.89
CA ASN A 45 -18.14 7.50 30.07
C ASN A 45 -18.53 7.57 31.54
N THR A 46 -18.27 8.70 32.18
CA THR A 46 -18.62 8.95 33.58
C THR A 46 -19.75 9.97 33.65
N ASP A 47 -20.92 9.54 34.10
CA ASP A 47 -22.05 10.40 34.40
C ASP A 47 -22.07 10.75 35.89
N ALA A 48 -22.02 12.05 36.21
CA ALA A 48 -22.10 12.55 37.58
C ALA A 48 -23.42 13.29 37.81
N LYS A 49 -24.11 12.99 38.91
CA LYS A 49 -25.33 13.69 39.34
C LYS A 49 -25.16 14.22 40.76
N ALA A 50 -25.43 15.51 40.94
CA ALA A 50 -25.47 16.14 42.25
C ALA A 50 -26.93 16.34 42.69
N ARG A 51 -27.29 15.86 43.89
CA ARG A 51 -28.60 16.13 44.51
C ARG A 51 -28.41 16.50 45.97
N ASN A 52 -28.83 17.69 46.35
CA ASN A 52 -28.73 18.22 47.73
C ASN A 52 -27.32 18.09 48.34
N GLY A 53 -26.28 18.43 47.58
CA GLY A 53 -24.89 18.36 48.03
C GLY A 53 -24.28 16.96 48.07
N ARG A 54 -25.04 15.91 47.73
CA ARG A 54 -24.52 14.54 47.55
C ARG A 54 -24.22 14.29 46.07
N TYR A 55 -23.01 13.82 45.80
CA TYR A 55 -22.55 13.43 44.47
C TYR A 55 -22.72 11.93 44.29
N SER A 56 -23.23 11.52 43.13
CA SER A 56 -23.26 10.13 42.67
C SER A 56 -22.66 10.07 41.29
N GLU A 57 -21.76 9.12 41.07
CA GLU A 57 -21.08 8.91 39.79
C GLU A 57 -21.33 7.48 39.31
N ASN A 58 -21.56 7.33 38.00
CA ASN A 58 -21.63 6.04 37.34
C ASN A 58 -20.68 6.05 36.15
N THR A 59 -19.73 5.12 36.13
CA THR A 59 -18.79 4.98 35.02
C THR A 59 -19.14 3.74 34.21
N THR A 60 -19.35 3.93 32.91
CA THR A 60 -19.57 2.84 31.94
C THR A 60 -18.37 2.76 31.01
N ALA A 61 -17.83 1.54 30.83
CA ALA A 61 -16.75 1.29 29.88
C ALA A 61 -17.32 0.58 28.64
N HIS A 62 -16.91 1.03 27.45
CA HIS A 62 -17.21 0.37 26.18
C HIS A 62 -15.89 0.10 25.45
N SER A 63 -15.64 -1.16 25.11
CA SER A 63 -14.45 -1.57 24.36
C SER A 63 -14.86 -1.96 22.94
N THR A 64 -14.10 -1.48 21.96
CA THR A 64 -14.24 -1.86 20.56
C THR A 64 -12.91 -2.39 20.06
N ASP A 65 -12.93 -3.53 19.37
CA ASP A 65 -11.72 -4.11 18.78
C ASP A 65 -11.31 -3.33 17.53
N ASP A 66 -10.03 -3.01 17.45
CA ASP A 66 -9.42 -2.35 16.31
C ASP A 66 -8.87 -3.41 15.36
N THR A 67 -9.22 -3.29 14.07
CA THR A 67 -8.76 -4.21 13.02
C THR A 67 -8.21 -3.43 11.83
N ASP A 68 -7.09 -3.90 11.31
CA ASP A 68 -6.59 -3.48 10.01
C ASP A 68 -7.12 -4.43 8.93
N THR A 69 -7.69 -3.87 7.86
CA THR A 69 -8.10 -4.66 6.70
C THR A 69 -7.04 -4.63 5.62
N TYR A 70 -6.73 -5.81 5.06
CA TYR A 70 -5.80 -5.95 3.95
C TYR A 70 -6.44 -6.68 2.78
N GLN A 71 -6.07 -6.27 1.56
CA GLN A 71 -6.20 -7.11 0.38
C GLN A 71 -4.87 -7.82 0.13
N VAL A 72 -4.89 -9.13 0.11
CA VAL A 72 -3.75 -9.98 -0.21
C VAL A 72 -3.82 -10.35 -1.68
N PHE A 73 -2.69 -10.26 -2.38
CA PHE A 73 -2.57 -10.70 -3.77
C PHE A 73 -1.43 -11.72 -3.88
N THR A 74 -1.67 -12.78 -4.64
CA THR A 74 -0.63 -13.74 -5.03
C THR A 74 -0.28 -13.51 -6.50
N ILE A 75 0.90 -12.98 -6.76
CA ILE A 75 1.38 -12.65 -8.12
C ILE A 75 2.46 -13.64 -8.52
N GLN A 76 2.24 -14.37 -9.60
CA GLN A 76 3.19 -15.33 -10.13
C GLN A 76 3.93 -14.75 -11.34
N THR A 77 5.24 -14.80 -11.31
CA THR A 77 6.11 -14.55 -12.46
C THR A 77 6.72 -15.87 -12.94
N PRO A 78 7.43 -15.90 -14.08
CA PRO A 78 8.13 -17.11 -14.51
C PRO A 78 9.16 -17.63 -13.50
N THR A 79 9.70 -16.77 -12.62
CA THR A 79 10.81 -17.14 -11.72
C THR A 79 10.46 -17.06 -10.24
N LYS A 80 9.46 -16.26 -9.86
CA LYS A 80 9.08 -15.98 -8.48
C LYS A 80 7.57 -15.83 -8.30
N THR A 81 7.07 -16.33 -7.18
CA THR A 81 5.71 -16.05 -6.70
C THR A 81 5.79 -15.12 -5.50
N TYR A 82 5.11 -13.99 -5.58
CA TYR A 82 5.01 -13.00 -4.53
C TYR A 82 3.65 -13.09 -3.85
N VAL A 83 3.64 -13.06 -2.52
CA VAL A 83 2.44 -12.76 -1.74
C VAL A 83 2.62 -11.35 -1.21
N VAL A 84 1.69 -10.47 -1.54
CA VAL A 84 1.73 -9.05 -1.17
C VAL A 84 0.45 -8.62 -0.48
N ARG A 85 0.56 -7.66 0.44
CA ARG A 85 -0.57 -7.11 1.19
C ARG A 85 -0.73 -5.62 0.90
N GLN A 86 -1.88 -5.22 0.40
CA GLN A 86 -2.33 -3.84 0.32
C GLN A 86 -3.15 -3.53 1.57
N LYS A 87 -2.74 -2.52 2.35
CA LYS A 87 -3.56 -2.03 3.46
C LYS A 87 -4.72 -1.20 2.90
N LEU A 88 -5.94 -1.51 3.33
CA LEU A 88 -7.12 -0.71 3.03
C LEU A 88 -7.30 0.36 4.11
N ASN A 89 -7.74 1.56 3.72
CA ASN A 89 -7.98 2.64 4.68
C ASN A 89 -9.20 2.35 5.57
N PHE A 90 -10.17 1.60 5.04
CA PHE A 90 -11.38 1.18 5.74
C PHE A 90 -11.79 -0.22 5.29
N PRO A 91 -12.52 -0.98 6.12
CA PRO A 91 -13.01 -2.31 5.76
C PRO A 91 -13.87 -2.33 4.49
N TRP A 92 -14.61 -1.26 4.18
CA TRP A 92 -15.44 -1.16 2.97
C TRP A 92 -14.73 -0.50 1.78
N SER A 93 -13.42 -0.23 1.87
CA SER A 93 -12.68 0.35 0.75
C SER A 93 -12.58 -0.63 -0.40
N LYS A 94 -12.61 -0.13 -1.63
CA LYS A 94 -12.34 -0.94 -2.82
C LYS A 94 -10.85 -1.30 -2.90
N PRO A 95 -10.47 -2.56 -3.15
CA PRO A 95 -9.08 -2.94 -3.40
C PRO A 95 -8.62 -2.47 -4.80
N ALA A 96 -7.35 -2.74 -5.14
CA ALA A 96 -6.84 -2.60 -6.49
C ALA A 96 -7.77 -3.30 -7.52
N ASN A 97 -8.06 -2.61 -8.64
CA ASN A 97 -8.86 -3.17 -9.72
C ASN A 97 -8.00 -4.06 -10.61
N ILE A 98 -7.94 -5.35 -10.29
CA ILE A 98 -7.17 -6.36 -11.03
C ILE A 98 -7.98 -7.65 -11.03
N ALA A 99 -8.29 -8.19 -12.20
CA ALA A 99 -9.01 -9.44 -12.30
C ALA A 99 -8.10 -10.66 -12.04
N LEU A 100 -8.68 -11.70 -11.43
CA LEU A 100 -7.99 -12.98 -11.25
C LEU A 100 -7.62 -13.58 -12.60
N GLY A 101 -6.39 -14.06 -12.71
CA GLY A 101 -5.85 -14.66 -13.92
C GLY A 101 -5.34 -13.65 -14.95
N GLU A 102 -5.44 -12.34 -14.71
CA GLU A 102 -4.92 -11.32 -15.62
C GLU A 102 -3.44 -11.02 -15.36
N ASP A 103 -2.81 -10.42 -16.37
CA ASP A 103 -1.46 -9.89 -16.27
C ASP A 103 -1.42 -8.62 -15.44
N VAL A 104 -0.45 -8.55 -14.54
CA VAL A 104 -0.22 -7.47 -13.59
C VAL A 104 1.15 -6.88 -13.83
N LYS A 105 1.19 -5.56 -13.96
CA LYS A 105 2.43 -4.79 -14.04
C LYS A 105 2.78 -4.23 -12.67
N PHE A 106 4.00 -4.46 -12.20
CA PHE A 106 4.41 -4.02 -10.87
C PHE A 106 5.91 -3.71 -10.79
N MET A 107 6.32 -2.98 -9.76
CA MET A 107 7.73 -2.81 -9.42
C MET A 107 7.97 -3.19 -7.97
N VAL A 108 9.18 -3.66 -7.67
CA VAL A 108 9.58 -4.04 -6.31
C VAL A 108 10.78 -3.21 -5.87
N GLN A 109 10.68 -2.59 -4.70
CA GLN A 109 11.74 -1.83 -4.05
C GLN A 109 11.87 -2.29 -2.59
N GLY A 110 12.82 -3.20 -2.34
CA GLY A 110 12.92 -3.87 -1.05
C GLY A 110 11.69 -4.72 -0.75
N ASN A 111 10.99 -4.44 0.35
CA ASN A 111 9.71 -5.09 0.69
C ASN A 111 8.48 -4.33 0.19
N LYS A 112 8.65 -3.21 -0.51
CA LYS A 112 7.53 -2.44 -1.05
C LYS A 112 7.28 -2.87 -2.49
N MET A 113 6.02 -3.10 -2.83
CA MET A 113 5.58 -3.34 -4.19
C MET A 113 4.61 -2.24 -4.59
N THR A 114 4.78 -1.70 -5.80
CA THR A 114 3.76 -0.85 -6.42
C THR A 114 3.19 -1.60 -7.59
N ILE A 115 1.88 -1.83 -7.55
CA ILE A 115 1.11 -2.50 -8.59
C ILE A 115 0.41 -1.44 -9.44
N LEU A 116 0.44 -1.57 -10.75
CA LEU A 116 -0.39 -0.77 -11.65
C LEU A 116 -1.68 -1.54 -11.90
N ASP A 117 -2.81 -0.97 -11.49
CA ASP A 117 -4.13 -1.57 -11.70
C ASP A 117 -4.66 -1.32 -13.11
N ASP A 118 -5.81 -1.92 -13.44
CA ASP A 118 -6.43 -1.82 -14.76
C ASP A 118 -6.87 -0.38 -15.09
N ASP A 119 -7.10 0.44 -14.06
CA ASP A 119 -7.42 1.87 -14.19
C ASP A 119 -6.16 2.74 -14.36
N GLN A 120 -4.97 2.14 -14.53
CA GLN A 120 -3.67 2.83 -14.57
C GLN A 120 -3.30 3.57 -13.29
N LYS A 121 -3.86 3.19 -12.13
CA LYS A 121 -3.53 3.74 -10.83
C LYS A 121 -2.48 2.90 -10.13
N GLN A 122 -1.61 3.58 -9.39
CA GLN A 122 -0.56 2.93 -8.60
C GLN A 122 -1.08 2.54 -7.23
N GLN A 123 -1.05 1.25 -6.95
CA GLN A 123 -1.51 0.63 -5.71
C GLN A 123 -0.31 0.18 -4.90
N LYS A 124 -0.17 0.71 -3.69
CA LYS A 124 0.95 0.39 -2.79
C LYS A 124 0.64 -0.86 -1.99
N ALA A 125 1.55 -1.83 -2.04
CA ALA A 125 1.49 -3.07 -1.30
C ALA A 125 2.84 -3.38 -0.64
N THR A 126 2.81 -4.28 0.33
CA THR A 126 4.02 -4.80 1.00
C THR A 126 4.19 -6.26 0.65
N VAL A 127 5.39 -6.64 0.21
CA VAL A 127 5.77 -8.04 0.00
C VAL A 127 5.90 -8.72 1.36
N VAL A 128 5.04 -9.70 1.62
CA VAL A 128 5.08 -10.50 2.86
C VAL A 128 5.75 -11.85 2.67
N LYS A 129 5.77 -12.36 1.43
CA LYS A 129 6.49 -13.58 1.07
C LYS A 129 6.92 -13.52 -0.39
N ALA A 130 8.11 -14.04 -0.67
CA ALA A 130 8.59 -14.29 -2.02
C ALA A 130 9.22 -15.69 -2.07
N SER A 131 8.78 -16.51 -3.01
CA SER A 131 9.31 -17.86 -3.24
C SER A 131 9.75 -18.00 -4.69
N VAL A 132 10.75 -18.85 -4.95
CA VAL A 132 11.09 -19.25 -6.32
C VAL A 132 9.91 -20.04 -6.90
N THR A 133 9.49 -19.67 -8.11
CA THR A 133 8.49 -20.45 -8.85
C THR A 133 9.15 -21.73 -9.33
N GLN A 134 8.72 -22.86 -8.78
CA GLN A 134 9.15 -24.16 -9.27
C GLN A 134 8.40 -24.43 -10.58
N THR A 135 9.13 -24.48 -11.69
CA THR A 135 8.61 -25.03 -12.95
C THR A 135 8.32 -26.51 -12.72
N GLN A 136 7.05 -26.92 -12.82
CA GLN A 136 6.68 -28.33 -12.92
C GLN A 136 6.99 -28.86 -14.32
#